data_AF-A0A955GA39-F1
#
_entry.id   AF-A0A955GA39-F1
#
_cell.length_a   1.000
_cell.length_b   1.000
_cell.length_c   1.000
_cell.angle_alpha   90.00
_cell.angle_beta   90.00
_cell.angle_gamma   90.00
#
_symmetry.space_group_name_H-M   'P 1'
#
loop_
_entity.id
_entity.type
_entity.pdbx_description
1 polymer ?
#
loop_
_entity_poly.entity_id
_entity_poly.type
_entity_poly.pdbx_seq_one_letter_code
_entity_poly.pdbx_strand_id
1 'polypeptide(L)'
;MAKQQNNQVQVPGYLKISKVIVWALYFYIIIGIVSLTLRIFLLLFSANSAAGFYNLVIRVSSDYLQPFRGIFPTKPVGETGYLDISSLFAIIVYLFILWGVGALVQYTQNKIDITKAEQEKQLEQLRQDKLLEEQRAARAQAAANKRR
;
A
#
# COMPACT_ATOMS: atom_id res chain seq x y z
N MET A 1 -4.84 37.22 -24.41
CA MET A 1 -5.51 36.29 -23.47
C MET A 1 -4.64 35.05 -23.35
N ALA A 2 -3.76 35.03 -22.34
CA ALA A 2 -2.77 33.97 -22.18
C ALA A 2 -3.45 32.68 -21.70
N LYS A 3 -3.23 31.58 -22.42
CA LYS A 3 -3.68 30.23 -22.05
C LYS A 3 -3.19 29.94 -20.63
N GLN A 4 -4.13 29.81 -19.69
CA GLN A 4 -3.84 29.27 -18.37
C GLN A 4 -3.32 27.84 -18.55
N GLN A 5 -2.00 27.70 -18.58
CA GLN A 5 -1.36 26.40 -18.56
C GLN A 5 -1.72 25.75 -17.22
N ASN A 6 -2.52 24.70 -17.35
CA ASN A 6 -2.90 23.75 -16.34
C ASN A 6 -1.65 23.06 -15.76
N ASN A 7 -0.83 23.79 -15.01
CA ASN A 7 0.31 23.26 -14.25
C ASN A 7 -0.22 22.63 -12.97
N GLN A 8 -0.96 21.55 -13.15
CA GLN A 8 -1.20 20.58 -12.10
C GLN A 8 0.14 19.92 -11.81
N VAL A 9 0.43 19.75 -10.52
CA VAL A 9 1.50 18.91 -10.01
C VAL A 9 1.31 17.50 -10.59
N GLN A 10 1.98 17.23 -11.72
CA GLN A 10 1.93 15.93 -12.38
C GLN A 10 2.82 14.98 -11.60
N VAL A 11 2.26 14.39 -10.55
CA VAL A 11 2.86 13.23 -9.90
C VAL A 11 2.96 12.13 -10.94
N PRO A 12 4.18 11.75 -11.36
CA PRO A 12 4.34 10.83 -12.47
C PRO A 12 3.72 9.46 -12.15
N GLY A 13 3.11 8.83 -13.16
CA GLY A 13 2.28 7.63 -13.00
C GLY A 13 3.00 6.45 -12.32
N TYR A 14 4.31 6.32 -12.49
CA TYR A 14 5.14 5.27 -11.90
C TYR A 14 5.13 5.28 -10.36
N LEU A 15 5.06 6.46 -9.74
CA LEU A 15 5.00 6.57 -8.27
C LEU A 15 3.66 6.05 -7.73
N LYS A 16 2.57 6.30 -8.46
CA LYS A 16 1.23 5.81 -8.08
C LYS A 16 1.13 4.29 -8.23
N ILE A 17 1.65 3.74 -9.33
CA ILE A 17 1.63 2.29 -9.59
C ILE A 17 2.46 1.54 -8.55
N SER A 18 3.66 2.03 -8.21
CA SER A 18 4.49 1.44 -7.15
C SER A 18 3.74 1.34 -5.82
N LYS A 19 3.08 2.42 -5.39
CA LYS A 19 2.29 2.42 -4.16
C LYS A 19 1.16 1.38 -4.19
N VAL A 20 0.43 1.28 -5.30
CA VAL A 20 -0.66 0.31 -5.46
C VAL A 20 -0.14 -1.12 -5.35
N ILE A 21 1.00 -1.43 -5.98
CA ILE A 21 1.62 -2.76 -5.93
C ILE A 21 2.02 -3.11 -4.49
N VAL A 22 2.69 -2.20 -3.78
CA VAL A 22 3.12 -2.46 -2.39
C VAL A 22 1.91 -2.65 -1.48
N TRP A 23 0.84 -1.87 -1.66
CA TRP A 23 -0.40 -2.03 -0.90
C TRP A 23 -1.11 -3.35 -1.21
N ALA A 24 -1.17 -3.75 -2.47
CA ALA A 24 -1.75 -5.03 -2.88
C ALA A 24 -0.99 -6.22 -2.24
N LEU A 25 0.35 -6.15 -2.23
CA LEU A 25 1.19 -7.14 -1.57
C LEU A 25 0.93 -7.18 -0.05
N TYR A 26 0.85 -6.01 0.60
CA TYR A 26 0.56 -5.90 2.02
C TYR A 26 -0.78 -6.56 2.38
N PHE A 27 -1.83 -6.28 1.59
CA PHE A 27 -3.14 -6.88 1.78
C PHE A 27 -3.14 -8.39 1.53
N TYR A 28 -2.43 -8.85 0.50
CA TYR A 28 -2.27 -10.28 0.21
C TYR A 28 -1.65 -11.04 1.38
N ILE A 29 -0.62 -10.48 2.04
CA ILE A 29 0.02 -11.08 3.21
C ILE A 29 -0.95 -11.16 4.40
N ILE A 30 -1.74 -10.11 4.64
CA ILE A 30 -2.74 -10.10 5.72
C ILE A 30 -3.79 -11.19 5.50
N ILE A 31 -4.30 -11.36 4.28
CA ILE A 31 -5.24 -12.45 3.97
C ILE A 31 -4.60 -13.82 4.28
N GLY A 32 -3.32 -13.99 3.94
CA GLY A 32 -2.55 -15.20 4.27
C GLY A 32 -2.51 -15.47 5.77
N ILE A 33 -2.13 -14.48 6.58
CA ILE A 33 -2.06 -14.60 8.03
C ILE A 33 -3.43 -14.93 8.63
N VAL A 34 -4.48 -14.22 8.22
CA VAL A 34 -5.84 -14.43 8.74
C VAL A 34 -6.35 -15.82 8.36
N SER A 35 -6.18 -16.24 7.10
CA SER A 35 -6.64 -17.55 6.62
C SER A 35 -5.91 -18.71 7.31
N LEU A 36 -4.60 -18.62 7.51
CA LEU A 36 -3.81 -19.61 8.26
C LEU A 36 -4.18 -19.65 9.74
N THR A 37 -4.46 -18.49 10.33
CA THR A 37 -4.94 -18.42 11.72
C THR A 37 -6.28 -19.15 11.84
N LEU A 38 -7.25 -18.81 10.99
CA LEU A 38 -8.56 -19.47 10.96
C LEU A 38 -8.43 -20.98 10.71
N ARG A 39 -7.53 -21.41 9.81
CA ARG A 39 -7.23 -22.83 9.59
C ARG A 39 -6.86 -23.53 10.89
N ILE A 40 -5.93 -22.99 11.67
CA ILE A 40 -5.51 -23.58 12.95
C ILE A 40 -6.69 -23.68 13.91
N PHE A 41 -7.49 -22.62 14.05
CA PHE A 41 -8.70 -22.67 14.89
C PHE A 41 -9.66 -23.77 14.40
N LEU A 42 -10.01 -23.81 13.12
CA LEU A 42 -10.93 -24.81 12.59
C LEU A 42 -10.43 -26.26 12.79
N LEU A 43 -9.13 -26.50 12.61
CA LEU A 43 -8.55 -27.83 12.81
C LEU A 43 -8.46 -28.20 14.30
N LEU A 44 -8.14 -27.24 15.16
CA LEU A 44 -8.01 -27.45 16.61
C LEU A 44 -9.37 -27.78 17.25
N PHE A 45 -10.42 -27.10 16.81
CA PHE A 45 -11.80 -27.32 17.28
C PHE A 45 -12.52 -28.45 16.53
N SER A 46 -11.82 -29.21 15.67
CA SER A 46 -12.40 -30.30 14.88
C SER A 46 -13.68 -29.87 14.14
N ALA A 47 -13.63 -28.71 13.48
CA ALA A 47 -14.77 -28.11 12.81
C ALA A 47 -15.35 -29.03 11.71
N ASN A 48 -16.67 -28.95 11.50
CA ASN A 48 -17.39 -29.78 10.55
C ASN A 48 -16.92 -29.54 9.09
N SER A 49 -16.36 -30.58 8.47
CA SER A 49 -15.88 -30.54 7.07
C SER A 49 -16.98 -30.43 6.02
N ALA A 50 -18.24 -30.70 6.38
CA ALA A 50 -19.39 -30.47 5.51
C ALA A 50 -19.77 -28.98 5.40
N ALA A 51 -19.25 -28.11 6.29
CA ALA A 51 -19.56 -26.69 6.26
C ALA A 51 -18.86 -25.98 5.08
N GLY A 52 -19.60 -25.18 4.31
CA GLY A 52 -19.04 -24.39 3.21
C GLY A 52 -17.94 -23.41 3.66
N PHE A 53 -18.11 -22.79 4.84
CA PHE A 53 -17.12 -21.91 5.43
C PHE A 53 -15.80 -22.63 5.75
N TYR A 54 -15.86 -23.85 6.28
CA TYR A 54 -14.67 -24.67 6.53
C TYR A 54 -13.90 -24.89 5.23
N ASN A 55 -14.58 -25.35 4.18
CA ASN A 55 -13.95 -25.63 2.90
C ASN A 55 -13.34 -24.38 2.25
N LEU A 56 -13.96 -23.21 2.41
CA LEU A 56 -13.42 -21.94 1.95
C LEU A 56 -12.10 -21.60 2.67
N VAL A 57 -12.08 -21.65 4.00
CA VAL A 57 -10.87 -21.34 4.79
C VAL A 57 -9.76 -22.34 4.50
N ILE A 58 -10.06 -23.64 4.47
CA ILE A 58 -9.06 -24.68 4.20
C ILE A 58 -8.47 -24.53 2.79
N ARG A 59 -9.29 -24.20 1.79
CA ARG A 59 -8.80 -23.95 0.42
C ARG A 59 -7.88 -22.74 0.36
N VAL A 60 -8.34 -21.58 0.84
CA VAL A 60 -7.55 -20.33 0.80
C VAL A 60 -6.26 -20.51 1.58
N SER A 61 -6.33 -21.02 2.81
CA SER A 61 -5.15 -21.24 3.64
C SER A 61 -4.17 -22.27 3.07
N SER A 62 -4.65 -23.25 2.28
CA SER A 62 -3.78 -24.24 1.64
C SER A 62 -2.82 -23.62 0.63
N ASP A 63 -3.25 -22.60 -0.10
CA ASP A 63 -2.41 -21.90 -1.07
C ASP A 63 -1.27 -21.15 -0.36
N TYR A 64 -1.59 -20.48 0.75
CA TYR A 64 -0.58 -19.80 1.59
C TYR A 64 0.33 -20.78 2.36
N LEU A 65 -0.14 -21.99 2.64
CA LEU A 65 0.68 -23.02 3.31
C LEU A 65 1.64 -23.73 2.34
N GLN A 66 1.36 -23.73 1.04
CA GLN A 66 2.10 -24.48 0.02
C GLN A 66 3.64 -24.40 0.15
N PRO A 67 4.28 -23.23 0.28
CA PRO A 67 5.75 -23.15 0.38
C PRO A 67 6.32 -23.73 1.67
N PHE A 68 5.51 -23.85 2.73
CA PHE A 68 5.91 -24.38 4.04
C PHE A 68 5.43 -25.80 4.27
N ARG A 69 4.75 -26.40 3.28
CA ARG A 69 4.13 -27.70 3.39
C ARG A 69 5.21 -28.78 3.53
N GLY A 70 5.08 -29.63 4.55
CA GLY A 70 5.97 -30.77 4.77
C GLY A 70 7.30 -30.42 5.45
N ILE A 71 7.52 -29.15 5.85
CA ILE A 71 8.69 -28.77 6.67
C ILE A 71 8.60 -29.43 8.05
N PHE A 72 7.39 -29.45 8.64
CA PHE A 72 7.14 -30.12 9.91
C PHE A 72 6.13 -31.26 9.71
N PRO A 73 6.36 -32.44 10.33
CA PRO A 73 5.39 -33.52 10.31
C PRO A 73 4.12 -33.07 11.04
N THR A 74 2.96 -33.34 10.45
CA THR A 74 1.67 -33.11 11.11
C THR A 74 1.55 -34.04 12.31
N LYS A 75 1.48 -33.48 13.53
CA LYS A 75 1.28 -34.26 14.74
C LYS A 75 -0.19 -34.20 15.17
N PRO A 76 -0.86 -35.33 15.41
CA PRO A 76 -2.18 -35.32 16.03
C PRO A 76 -2.07 -34.76 17.45
N VAL A 77 -3.04 -33.92 17.86
CA VAL A 77 -3.07 -33.30 19.21
C VAL A 77 -4.19 -33.87 20.08
N GLY A 78 -4.94 -34.84 19.57
CA GLY A 78 -5.97 -35.61 20.30
C GLY A 78 -6.57 -36.74 19.43
N GLU A 79 -7.76 -37.22 19.77
CA GLU A 79 -8.48 -38.26 19.01
C GLU A 79 -9.04 -37.75 17.66
N THR A 80 -9.33 -36.46 17.54
CA THR A 80 -9.95 -35.85 16.33
C THR A 80 -9.30 -34.55 15.85
N GLY A 81 -8.55 -33.85 16.70
CA GLY A 81 -7.94 -32.54 16.40
C GLY A 81 -6.49 -32.65 15.90
N TYR A 82 -6.16 -31.92 14.84
CA TYR A 82 -4.81 -31.86 14.26
C TYR A 82 -4.23 -30.45 14.43
N LEU A 83 -3.05 -30.32 15.03
CA LEU A 83 -2.35 -29.04 15.05
C LEU A 83 -1.28 -29.04 13.97
N ASP A 84 -1.47 -28.15 12.98
CA ASP A 84 -0.55 -28.00 11.87
C ASP A 84 0.57 -27.02 12.24
N ILE A 85 1.69 -27.58 12.73
CA ILE A 85 2.89 -26.81 13.10
C ILE A 85 3.42 -26.01 11.90
N SER A 86 3.26 -26.52 10.68
CA SER A 86 3.66 -25.82 9.46
C SER A 86 2.83 -24.55 9.26
N SER A 87 1.54 -24.56 9.64
CA SER A 87 0.69 -23.36 9.59
C SER A 87 1.11 -22.30 10.60
N LEU A 88 1.50 -22.70 11.82
CA LEU A 88 2.06 -21.78 12.82
C LEU A 88 3.36 -21.15 12.33
N PHE A 89 4.26 -21.96 11.78
CA PHE A 89 5.51 -21.48 11.22
C PHE A 89 5.28 -20.51 10.05
N ALA A 90 4.34 -20.83 9.16
CA ALA A 90 3.97 -19.95 8.06
C ALA A 90 3.46 -18.59 8.56
N ILE A 91 2.64 -18.54 9.61
CA ILE A 91 2.20 -17.29 10.23
C ILE A 91 3.39 -16.47 10.73
N ILE A 92 4.33 -17.09 11.45
CA ILE A 92 5.52 -16.40 11.97
C ILE A 92 6.33 -15.79 10.81
N VAL A 93 6.57 -16.56 9.75
CA VAL A 93 7.30 -16.07 8.56
C VAL A 93 6.54 -14.93 7.90
N TYR A 94 5.23 -15.05 7.74
CA TYR A 94 4.41 -13.99 7.16
C TYR A 94 4.36 -12.73 8.03
N LEU A 95 4.45 -12.84 9.36
CA LEU A 95 4.57 -11.67 10.25
C LEU A 95 5.88 -10.93 10.02
N PHE A 96 7.00 -11.64 9.84
CA PHE A 96 8.27 -11.00 9.47
C PHE A 96 8.20 -10.32 8.10
N ILE A 97 7.60 -10.98 7.11
CA ILE A 97 7.39 -10.39 5.78
C ILE A 97 6.47 -9.17 5.86
N LEU A 98 5.37 -9.25 6.63
CA LEU A 98 4.43 -8.14 6.84
C LEU A 98 5.14 -6.92 7.44
N TRP A 99 6.01 -7.15 8.42
CA TRP A 99 6.82 -6.09 9.02
C TRP A 99 7.76 -5.44 7.99
N GLY A 100 8.47 -6.26 7.20
CA GLY A 100 9.35 -5.76 6.13
C GLY A 100 8.61 -4.97 5.03
N VAL A 101 7.46 -5.48 4.59
CA VAL A 101 6.61 -4.80 3.59
C VAL A 101 5.98 -3.53 4.19
N GLY A 102 5.61 -3.55 5.47
CA GLY A 102 5.13 -2.36 6.19
C GLY A 102 6.17 -1.24 6.20
N ALA A 103 7.45 -1.56 6.41
CA ALA A 103 8.53 -0.59 6.29
C ALA A 103 8.66 -0.05 4.85
N LEU A 104 8.48 -0.89 3.83
CA LEU A 104 8.51 -0.47 2.43
C LEU A 104 7.33 0.45 2.06
N VAL A 105 6.14 0.20 2.60
CA VAL A 105 4.96 1.09 2.47
C VAL A 105 5.30 2.47 3.00
N GLN A 106 5.84 2.53 4.23
CA GLN A 106 6.20 3.80 4.88
C GLN A 106 7.31 4.53 4.10
N TYR A 107 8.34 3.81 3.66
CA TYR A 107 9.41 4.39 2.85
C TYR A 107 8.88 5.01 1.54
N THR A 108 7.98 4.30 0.85
CA THR A 108 7.37 4.78 -0.39
C THR A 108 6.53 6.02 -0.14
N GLN A 109 5.76 6.03 0.96
CA GLN A 109 4.91 7.15 1.35
C GLN A 109 5.76 8.40 1.64
N ASN A 110 6.81 8.26 2.46
CA ASN A 110 7.70 9.36 2.83
C ASN A 110 8.37 10.01 1.61
N LYS A 111 8.79 9.22 0.61
CA LYS A 111 9.38 9.78 -0.62
C LYS A 111 8.39 10.58 -1.45
N ILE A 112 7.14 10.11 -1.56
CA ILE A 112 6.10 10.80 -2.34
C ILE A 112 5.76 12.16 -1.70
N ASP A 113 5.68 12.20 -0.38
CA ASP A 113 5.29 13.41 0.35
C ASP A 113 6.35 14.51 0.25
N ILE A 114 7.64 14.15 0.29
CA ILE A 114 8.74 15.10 0.10
C ILE A 114 8.70 15.73 -1.30
N THR A 115 8.55 14.92 -2.36
CA THR A 115 8.51 15.43 -3.74
C THR A 115 7.31 16.34 -3.96
N LYS A 116 6.15 16.02 -3.38
CA LYS A 116 4.95 16.84 -3.51
C LYS A 116 5.10 18.20 -2.83
N ALA A 117 5.73 18.25 -1.65
CA ALA A 117 5.96 19.48 -0.91
C ALA A 117 6.90 20.45 -1.67
N GLU A 118 7.90 19.93 -2.38
CA GLU A 118 8.78 20.76 -3.22
C GLU A 118 8.03 21.36 -4.41
N GLN A 119 7.17 20.57 -5.06
CA GLN A 119 6.38 21.03 -6.20
C GLN A 119 5.36 22.12 -5.81
N GLU A 120 4.75 22.03 -4.62
CA GLU A 120 3.85 23.06 -4.11
C GLU A 120 4.59 24.39 -3.88
N LYS A 121 5.79 24.36 -3.29
CA LYS A 121 6.62 25.56 -3.10
C LYS A 121 7.03 26.23 -4.42
N GLN A 122 7.42 25.43 -5.42
CA GLN A 122 7.79 25.95 -6.73
C GLN A 122 6.60 26.63 -7.41
N LEU A 123 5.40 26.05 -7.30
CA LEU A 123 4.19 26.64 -7.88
C LEU A 123 3.83 27.98 -7.21
N GLU A 124 4.01 28.09 -5.90
CA GLU A 124 3.81 29.35 -5.18
C GLU A 124 4.82 30.43 -5.61
N GLN A 125 6.09 30.07 -5.76
CA GLN A 125 7.13 30.99 -6.27
C GLN A 125 6.79 31.49 -7.68
N LEU A 126 6.43 30.58 -8.58
CA LEU A 126 5.99 30.91 -9.94
C LEU A 126 4.75 31.82 -9.95
N ARG A 127 3.82 31.64 -9.01
CA ARG A 127 2.65 32.53 -8.87
C ARG A 127 3.06 33.92 -8.40
N GLN A 128 3.96 34.01 -7.42
CA GLN A 128 4.49 35.28 -6.92
C GLN A 128 5.22 36.07 -8.03
N ASP A 129 6.08 35.41 -8.80
CA ASP A 129 6.82 36.04 -9.89
C ASP A 129 5.89 36.59 -10.97
N LYS A 130 4.86 35.83 -11.36
CA LYS A 130 3.86 36.28 -12.33
C LYS A 130 3.07 37.49 -11.83
N LEU A 131 2.68 37.52 -10.56
CA LEU A 131 1.99 38.68 -9.97
C LEU A 131 2.88 39.93 -9.99
N LEU A 132 4.17 39.76 -9.71
CA LEU A 132 5.14 40.86 -9.80
C LEU A 132 5.32 41.34 -11.24
N GLU A 133 5.39 40.44 -12.22
CA GLU A 133 5.45 40.80 -13.64
C GLU A 133 4.19 41.54 -14.11
N GLU A 134 3.00 41.07 -13.74
CA GLU A 134 1.73 41.73 -14.06
C GLU A 134 1.67 43.14 -13.45
N GLN A 135 2.09 43.29 -12.19
CA GLN A 135 2.18 44.60 -11.55
C GLN A 135 3.18 45.52 -12.24
N ARG A 136 4.34 45.02 -12.65
CA ARG A 136 5.35 45.79 -13.39
C ARG A 136 4.80 46.24 -14.74
N ALA A 137 4.13 45.35 -15.48
CA ALA A 137 3.51 45.67 -16.76
C ALA A 137 2.40 46.72 -16.60
N ALA A 138 1.52 46.57 -15.62
CA ALA A 138 0.46 47.54 -15.32
C ALA A 138 1.03 48.91 -14.92
N ARG A 139 2.10 48.95 -14.10
CA ARG A 139 2.80 50.19 -13.73
C ARG A 139 3.48 50.86 -14.93
N ALA A 140 4.12 50.09 -15.79
CA ALA A 140 4.75 50.61 -17.01
C ALA A 140 3.71 51.20 -17.97
N GLN A 141 2.56 50.54 -18.13
CA GLN A 141 1.44 51.04 -18.93
C GLN A 141 0.86 52.32 -18.34
N ALA A 142 0.63 52.38 -17.02
CA ALA A 142 0.14 53.58 -16.34
C ALA A 142 1.12 54.77 -16.48
N ALA A 143 2.43 54.52 -16.38
CA ALA A 143 3.45 55.55 -16.57
C ALA A 143 3.54 56.03 -18.02
N ALA A 144 3.36 55.14 -19.00
CA ALA A 144 3.30 55.51 -20.41
C ALA A 144 2.06 56.34 -20.74
N ASN A 145 0.90 56.00 -20.16
CA ASN A 145 -0.34 56.73 -20.38
C ASN A 145 -0.32 58.14 -19.76
N LYS A 146 0.42 58.34 -18.66
CA LYS A 146 0.57 59.66 -18.01
C LYS A 146 1.51 60.63 -18.76
N ARG A 147 2.24 60.14 -19.78
CA ARG A 147 3.20 60.93 -20.59
C ARG A 147 2.65 61.36 -21.95
N ARG A 148 1.44 60.93 -22.31
CA ARG A 148 0.67 61.42 -23.47
C ARG A 148 -0.36 62.42 -22.98
#